data_AF-A0AAV4CIB5-F1
#
_entry.id   AF-A0AAV4CIB5-F1
#
_cell.length_a   1.000
_cell.length_b   1.000
_cell.length_c   1.000
_cell.angle_alpha   90.00
_cell.angle_beta   90.00
_cell.angle_gamma   90.00
#
_symmetry.space_group_name_H-M   'P 1'
#
loop_
_entity.id
_entity.type
_entity.pdbx_description
1 polymer ?
#
loop_
_entity_poly.entity_id
_entity_poly.type
_entity_poly.pdbx_seq_one_letter_code
_entity_poly.pdbx_strand_id
1 'polypeptide(L)'
;MASLVHIAVICVSLCTACCHGYKYRKLPCHEGGKRYQHGFVYRFKTSNRCHPYRCDNGWWRTLKTECIRSGLCFPNGSIETFEGANWLCVAYRFYAVWRLVE
;
A
#
# COMPACT_ATOMS: atom_id res chain seq x y z
N MET A 1 30.82 44.73 16.13
CA MET A 1 31.15 43.64 17.07
C MET A 1 29.94 42.70 17.14
N ALA A 2 29.92 41.65 16.32
CA ALA A 2 28.83 40.68 16.35
C ALA A 2 28.98 39.84 17.62
N SER A 3 28.08 40.05 18.59
CA SER A 3 28.08 39.31 19.85
C SER A 3 27.94 37.81 19.57
N LEU A 4 28.72 36.96 20.25
CA LEU A 4 28.71 35.50 20.15
C LEU A 4 27.29 34.88 20.15
N VAL A 5 26.35 35.57 20.80
CA VAL A 5 24.92 35.23 20.84
C VAL A 5 24.27 35.23 19.45
N HIS A 6 24.61 36.18 18.57
CA HIS A 6 24.05 36.25 17.22
C HIS A 6 24.54 35.10 16.33
N ILE A 7 25.80 34.70 16.48
CA ILE A 7 26.39 33.58 15.73
C ILE A 7 25.73 32.26 16.16
N ALA A 8 25.50 32.08 17.47
CA ALA A 8 24.83 30.90 18.01
C ALA A 8 23.37 30.77 17.52
N VAL A 9 22.61 31.88 17.49
CA VAL A 9 21.21 31.88 17.02
C VAL A 9 21.11 31.55 15.52
N ILE A 10 22.06 32.01 14.71
CA ILE A 10 22.13 31.71 13.27
C ILE A 10 22.43 30.21 13.06
N CYS A 11 23.42 29.65 13.78
CA CYS A 11 23.74 28.22 13.68
C CYS A 11 22.57 27.32 14.09
N VAL A 12 21.86 27.64 15.17
CA VAL A 12 20.69 26.85 15.61
C VAL A 12 19.57 26.92 14.57
N SER A 13 19.32 28.10 13.99
CA SER A 13 18.27 28.29 12.96
C SER A 13 18.58 27.58 11.64
N LEU A 14 19.85 27.57 11.21
CA LEU A 14 20.29 26.78 10.05
C LEU A 14 20.25 25.27 10.33
N CYS A 15 20.60 24.83 11.55
CA CYS A 15 20.50 23.42 11.93
C CYS A 15 19.04 22.94 12.00
N THR A 16 18.11 23.71 12.55
CA THR A 16 16.68 23.31 12.56
C THR A 16 16.07 23.35 11.17
N ALA A 17 16.46 24.28 10.29
CA ALA A 17 16.05 24.26 8.88
C ALA A 17 16.53 23.00 8.14
N CYS A 18 17.75 22.51 8.44
CA CYS A 18 18.27 21.26 7.88
C CYS A 18 17.62 20.01 8.48
N CYS A 19 17.27 20.03 9.77
CA CYS A 19 16.72 18.86 10.47
C CYS A 19 15.19 18.72 10.39
N HIS A 20 14.43 19.78 10.08
CA HIS A 20 12.99 19.67 9.83
C HIS A 20 12.65 19.07 8.46
N GLY A 21 13.65 18.86 7.61
CA GLY A 21 13.51 18.29 6.26
C GLY A 21 13.50 16.76 6.19
N TYR A 22 13.73 16.04 7.30
CA TYR A 22 13.56 14.59 7.35
C TYR A 22 12.08 14.21 7.39
N LYS A 23 11.29 14.70 6.43
CA LYS A 23 10.08 13.99 6.02
C LYS A 23 10.55 12.59 5.67
N TYR A 24 10.14 11.59 6.44
CA TYR A 24 10.34 10.17 6.14
C TYR A 24 9.96 9.90 4.68
N ARG A 25 10.94 10.00 3.78
CA ARG A 25 10.69 9.89 2.36
C ARG A 25 10.39 8.43 2.11
N LYS A 26 9.11 8.14 1.88
CA LYS A 26 8.67 6.79 1.57
C LYS A 26 9.45 6.29 0.36
N LEU A 27 10.09 5.13 0.50
CA LEU A 27 10.89 4.55 -0.56
C LEU A 27 9.97 4.10 -1.71
N PRO A 28 10.35 4.34 -2.98
CA PRO A 28 9.63 3.81 -4.13
C PRO A 28 9.88 2.31 -4.27
N CYS A 29 8.91 1.59 -4.83
CA CYS A 29 9.08 0.19 -5.20
C CYS A 29 9.60 0.09 -6.63
N HIS A 30 10.37 -0.95 -6.90
CA HIS A 30 10.96 -1.22 -8.21
C HIS A 30 10.37 -2.50 -8.77
N GLU A 31 9.95 -2.48 -10.03
CA GLU A 31 9.51 -3.67 -10.76
C GLU A 31 9.84 -3.49 -12.25
N GLY A 32 10.52 -4.47 -12.85
CA GLY A 32 10.82 -4.47 -14.29
C GLY A 32 11.52 -3.20 -14.78
N GLY A 33 12.43 -2.64 -13.98
CA GLY A 33 13.15 -1.39 -14.29
C GLY A 33 12.34 -0.09 -14.08
N LYS A 34 11.04 -0.17 -13.76
CA LYS A 34 10.20 1.00 -13.47
C LYS A 34 10.14 1.30 -11.97
N ARG A 35 9.96 2.57 -11.63
CA ARG A 35 9.83 3.07 -10.25
C ARG A 35 8.38 3.45 -9.98
N TYR A 36 7.84 2.94 -8.88
CA TYR A 36 6.47 3.19 -8.43
C TYR A 36 6.49 3.88 -7.07
N GLN A 37 5.74 4.96 -6.93
CA GLN A 37 5.68 5.71 -5.68
C GLN A 37 4.94 4.91 -4.59
N HIS A 38 5.22 5.22 -3.33
CA HIS A 38 4.46 4.67 -2.21
C HIS A 38 2.96 4.96 -2.37
N GLY A 39 2.14 3.94 -2.12
CA GLY A 39 0.69 3.97 -2.31
C GLY A 39 0.25 3.52 -3.71
N PHE A 40 1.16 3.44 -4.68
CA PHE A 40 0.82 2.98 -6.03
C PHE A 40 0.35 1.52 -6.01
N VAL A 41 -0.74 1.24 -6.74
CA VAL A 41 -1.32 -0.10 -6.85
C VAL A 41 -0.97 -0.69 -8.22
N TYR A 42 -0.33 -1.85 -8.22
CA TYR A 42 0.14 -2.56 -9.40
C TYR A 42 -0.39 -3.99 -9.42
N ARG A 43 -0.79 -4.51 -10.59
CA ARG A 43 -1.14 -5.93 -10.78
C ARG A 43 0.00 -6.61 -11.53
N PHE A 44 0.74 -7.51 -10.87
CA PHE A 44 1.75 -8.32 -11.55
C PHE A 44 1.07 -9.27 -12.53
N LYS A 45 1.64 -9.43 -13.72
CA LYS A 45 1.14 -10.40 -14.71
C LYS A 45 1.46 -11.85 -14.33
N THR A 46 2.49 -12.06 -13.51
CA THR A 46 3.12 -13.35 -13.20
C THR A 46 2.75 -13.93 -11.83
N SER A 47 2.17 -13.14 -10.92
CA SER A 47 1.78 -13.59 -9.57
C SER A 47 0.25 -13.55 -9.42
N ASN A 48 -0.31 -14.48 -8.63
CA ASN A 48 -1.75 -14.70 -8.37
C ASN A 48 -2.66 -13.58 -8.91
N ARG A 49 -3.30 -13.84 -10.06
CA ARG A 49 -4.02 -12.86 -10.91
C ARG A 49 -5.08 -12.04 -10.16
N CYS A 50 -5.52 -12.51 -9.01
CA CYS A 50 -6.61 -11.96 -8.22
C CYS A 50 -6.20 -10.91 -7.18
N HIS A 51 -4.91 -10.66 -6.98
CA HIS A 51 -4.50 -9.73 -5.93
C HIS A 51 -3.64 -8.60 -6.48
N PRO A 52 -4.15 -7.36 -6.48
CA PRO A 52 -3.28 -6.21 -6.70
C PRO A 52 -2.25 -6.09 -5.58
N TYR A 53 -1.16 -5.39 -5.85
CA TYR A 53 -0.08 -5.12 -4.90
C TYR A 53 0.05 -3.63 -4.72
N ARG A 54 0.21 -3.19 -3.47
CA ARG A 54 0.46 -1.79 -3.15
C ARG A 54 1.91 -1.61 -2.75
N CYS A 55 2.54 -0.58 -3.31
CA CYS A 55 3.87 -0.19 -2.87
C CYS A 55 3.82 0.45 -1.46
N ASP A 56 4.43 -0.20 -0.48
CA ASP A 56 4.53 0.24 0.90
C ASP A 56 5.99 0.41 1.31
N ASN A 57 6.49 1.65 1.22
CA ASN A 57 7.83 2.03 1.65
C ASN A 57 8.96 1.12 1.09
N GLY A 58 9.00 0.95 -0.22
CA GLY A 58 9.99 0.14 -0.92
C GLY A 58 9.63 -1.35 -1.05
N TRP A 59 8.53 -1.80 -0.42
CA TRP A 59 8.09 -3.19 -0.44
C TRP A 59 6.73 -3.33 -1.10
N TRP A 60 6.54 -4.37 -1.90
CA TRP A 60 5.23 -4.72 -2.45
C TRP A 60 4.40 -5.48 -1.42
N ARG A 61 3.26 -4.93 -1.02
CA ARG A 61 2.28 -5.63 -0.19
C ARG A 61 1.08 -6.07 -1.00
N THR A 62 0.74 -7.35 -0.94
CA THR A 62 -0.46 -7.90 -1.56
C THR A 62 -1.73 -7.29 -0.92
N LEU A 63 -2.62 -6.78 -1.76
CA LEU A 63 -3.96 -6.37 -1.40
C LEU A 63 -4.91 -7.52 -1.74
N LYS A 64 -5.37 -8.24 -0.72
CA LYS A 64 -6.36 -9.32 -0.89
C LYS A 64 -7.77 -8.71 -0.93
N THR A 65 -8.12 -8.11 -2.06
CA THR A 65 -9.41 -7.41 -2.28
C THR A 65 -10.46 -8.24 -3.01
N GLU A 66 -10.12 -9.45 -3.41
CA GLU A 66 -10.95 -10.32 -4.25
C GLU A 66 -11.00 -11.71 -3.60
N CYS A 67 -12.16 -12.36 -3.63
CA CYS A 67 -12.29 -13.75 -3.21
C CYS A 67 -11.80 -14.66 -4.33
N ILE A 68 -11.19 -15.79 -3.97
CA ILE A 68 -10.70 -16.78 -4.94
C ILE A 68 -11.53 -18.04 -4.80
N ARG A 69 -12.03 -18.55 -5.92
CA ARG A 69 -12.67 -19.87 -5.99
C ARG A 69 -12.33 -20.52 -7.32
N SER A 70 -11.87 -21.77 -7.29
CA SER A 70 -11.48 -22.52 -8.49
C SER A 70 -10.48 -21.78 -9.41
N GLY A 71 -9.61 -20.96 -8.82
CA GLY A 71 -8.65 -20.13 -9.58
C GLY A 71 -9.23 -18.88 -10.24
N LEU A 72 -10.52 -18.60 -10.08
CA LEU A 72 -11.20 -17.39 -10.54
C LEU A 72 -11.22 -16.32 -9.44
N CYS A 73 -11.21 -15.06 -9.88
CA CYS A 73 -11.15 -13.88 -9.03
C CYS A 73 -12.53 -13.20 -8.98
N PHE A 74 -13.06 -13.03 -7.78
CA PHE A 74 -14.38 -12.45 -7.55
C PHE A 74 -14.24 -11.12 -6.82
N PRO A 75 -14.76 -10.01 -7.36
CA PRO A 75 -14.63 -8.69 -6.74
C PRO A 75 -15.42 -8.62 -5.43
N ASN A 76 -15.04 -7.70 -4.55
CA ASN A 76 -15.83 -7.39 -3.35
C ASN A 76 -17.29 -7.10 -3.71
N GLY A 77 -18.23 -7.71 -2.99
CA GLY A 77 -19.66 -7.55 -3.23
C GLY A 77 -20.27 -8.53 -4.23
N SER A 78 -19.46 -9.37 -4.89
CA SER A 78 -19.99 -10.43 -5.75
C SER A 78 -20.76 -11.47 -4.93
N ILE A 79 -21.87 -11.95 -5.48
CA ILE A 79 -22.68 -13.02 -4.91
C ILE A 79 -22.59 -14.21 -5.85
N GLU A 80 -22.15 -15.35 -5.33
CA GLU A 80 -22.05 -16.59 -6.09
C GLU A 80 -22.83 -17.69 -5.40
N THR A 81 -23.53 -18.50 -6.19
CA THR A 81 -24.23 -19.68 -5.67
C THR A 81 -23.31 -20.88 -5.78
N PHE A 82 -23.00 -21.51 -4.66
CA PHE A 82 -22.29 -22.78 -4.65
C PHE A 82 -22.79 -23.68 -3.54
N GLU A 83 -22.80 -24.99 -3.80
CA GLU A 83 -23.35 -26.01 -2.88
C GLU A 83 -24.83 -25.74 -2.51
N GLY A 84 -25.58 -25.10 -3.42
CA GLY A 84 -26.99 -24.76 -3.21
C GLY A 84 -27.22 -23.55 -2.30
N ALA A 85 -26.16 -22.84 -1.90
CA ALA A 85 -26.22 -21.67 -1.05
C ALA A 85 -25.63 -20.44 -1.72
N ASN A 86 -26.12 -19.25 -1.38
CA ASN A 86 -25.59 -17.98 -1.86
C ASN A 86 -24.48 -17.49 -0.95
N TRP A 87 -23.39 -17.01 -1.54
CA TRP A 87 -22.24 -16.52 -0.80
C TRP A 87 -21.79 -15.17 -1.33
N LEU A 88 -21.62 -14.23 -0.40
CA LEU A 88 -21.13 -12.89 -0.66
C LEU A 88 -19.61 -12.86 -0.48
N CYS A 89 -18.89 -12.40 -1.49
CA CYS A 89 -17.49 -12.06 -1.33
C CYS A 89 -17.36 -10.76 -0.53
N VAL A 90 -16.74 -10.83 0.65
CA VAL A 90 -16.46 -9.66 1.49
C VAL A 90 -14.96 -9.45 1.55
N ALA A 91 -14.51 -8.33 0.99
CA ALA A 91 -13.13 -7.89 1.07
C ALA A 91 -12.91 -6.96 2.26
N TYR A 92 -11.91 -7.30 3.06
CA TYR A 92 -11.34 -6.47 4.12
C TYR A 92 -10.02 -5.86 3.65
N ARG A 93 -9.42 -5.03 4.52
CA ARG A 93 -8.17 -4.31 4.21
C ARG A 93 -7.00 -5.23 3.82
N PHE A 94 -6.96 -6.46 4.33
CA PHE A 94 -5.82 -7.39 4.15
C PHE A 94 -6.21 -8.82 3.76
N TYR A 95 -7.51 -9.13 3.64
CA TYR A 95 -8.01 -10.46 3.29
C TYR A 95 -9.42 -10.34 2.70
N ALA A 96 -9.83 -11.32 1.90
CA ALA A 96 -11.19 -11.45 1.40
C ALA A 96 -11.71 -12.84 1.77
N VAL A 97 -13.00 -12.94 2.08
CA VAL A 97 -13.63 -14.17 2.54
C VAL A 97 -15.05 -14.29 1.97
N TRP A 98 -15.48 -15.53 1.74
CA TRP A 98 -16.86 -15.83 1.42
C TRP A 98 -17.70 -15.84 2.70
N ARG A 99 -18.80 -15.08 2.71
CA ARG A 99 -19.80 -15.08 3.77
C ARG A 99 -21.11 -15.66 3.22
N LEU A 100 -21.67 -16.65 3.90
CA LEU A 100 -22.98 -17.21 3.57
C LEU A 100 -24.06 -16.11 3.66
N VAL A 101 -24.94 -16.07 2.67
CA VAL A 101 -26.11 -15.19 2.64
C VAL A 101 -27.35 -16.08 2.54
N GLU A 102 -28.24 -15.93 3.52
CA GLU A 102 -29.54 -16.59 3.54
C GLU A 102 -30.51 -16.00 2.50
#